data_AF-A0AA86JXY1-F1
#
_entry.id   AF-A0AA86JXY1-F1
#
_cell.length_a   1.000
_cell.length_b   1.000
_cell.length_c   1.000
_cell.angle_alpha   90.00
_cell.angle_beta   90.00
_cell.angle_gamma   90.00
#
_symmetry.space_group_name_H-M   'P 1'
#
loop_
_entity.id
_entity.type
_entity.pdbx_description
1 polymer ?
#
loop_
_entity_poly.entity_id
_entity_poly.type
_entity_poly.pdbx_seq_one_letter_code
_entity_poly.pdbx_strand_id
1 'polypeptide(L)'
;MKYFKEFRKNLILIKRISTILIIIDVLFIIFGKIGIALTVAIIDLLFEWKFYRCPYCKNGLDPRQNFDKDQYCPHCGDKIEL
;
A
#
# COMPACT_ATOMS: atom_id res chain seq x y z
N MET A 1 18.82 -9.41 -4.42
CA MET A 1 18.24 -8.79 -5.64
C MET A 1 16.90 -9.37 -6.11
N LYS A 2 16.66 -10.70 -6.19
CA LYS A 2 15.34 -11.25 -6.61
C LYS A 2 14.17 -10.78 -5.71
N TYR A 3 14.38 -10.76 -4.40
CA TYR A 3 13.39 -10.37 -3.39
C TYR A 3 12.89 -8.92 -3.55
N PHE A 4 13.75 -8.01 -4.00
CA PHE A 4 13.42 -6.58 -4.20
C PHE A 4 12.53 -6.34 -5.42
N LYS A 5 12.81 -7.00 -6.54
CA LYS A 5 11.95 -6.92 -7.74
C LYS A 5 10.54 -7.44 -7.48
N GLU A 6 10.43 -8.50 -6.68
CA GLU A 6 9.16 -9.10 -6.31
C GLU A 6 8.40 -8.22 -5.33
N PHE A 7 9.09 -7.68 -4.31
CA PHE A 7 8.55 -6.67 -3.39
C PHE A 7 8.03 -5.43 -4.14
N ARG A 8 8.78 -4.92 -5.12
CA ARG A 8 8.33 -3.79 -5.96
C ARG A 8 7.09 -4.10 -6.78
N LYS A 9 7.06 -5.23 -7.48
CA LYS A 9 5.87 -5.65 -8.26
C LYS A 9 4.65 -5.74 -7.34
N ASN A 10 4.83 -6.28 -6.15
CA ASN A 10 3.77 -6.39 -5.15
C ASN A 10 3.31 -5.01 -4.66
N LEU A 11 4.20 -4.07 -4.35
CA LEU A 11 3.81 -2.72 -3.92
C LEU A 11 3.02 -1.96 -5.00
N ILE A 12 3.46 -2.05 -6.26
CA ILE A 12 2.75 -1.41 -7.38
C ILE A 12 1.37 -2.06 -7.58
N LEU A 13 1.30 -3.40 -7.50
CA LEU A 13 0.03 -4.12 -7.56
C LEU A 13 -0.91 -3.73 -6.41
N ILE A 14 -0.41 -3.70 -5.19
CA ILE A 14 -1.18 -3.30 -4.00
C ILE A 14 -1.70 -1.87 -4.16
N LYS A 15 -0.84 -0.92 -4.57
CA LYS A 15 -1.26 0.46 -4.81
C LYS A 15 -2.32 0.57 -5.89
N ARG A 16 -2.24 -0.27 -6.94
CA ARG A 16 -3.25 -0.32 -8.00
C ARG A 16 -4.57 -0.93 -7.52
N ILE A 17 -4.50 -1.99 -6.71
CA ILE A 17 -5.66 -2.66 -6.11
C ILE A 17 -6.37 -1.72 -5.13
N SER A 18 -5.62 -1.07 -4.23
CA SER A 18 -6.14 -0.08 -3.27
C SER A 18 -6.84 1.08 -4.00
N THR A 19 -6.25 1.65 -5.06
CA THR A 19 -6.94 2.67 -5.87
C THR A 19 -8.26 2.17 -6.46
N ILE A 20 -8.33 0.92 -6.93
CA ILE A 20 -9.57 0.35 -7.46
C ILE A 20 -10.61 0.13 -6.35
N LEU A 21 -10.19 -0.37 -5.19
CA LEU A 21 -11.06 -0.59 -4.03
C LEU A 21 -11.66 0.72 -3.51
N ILE A 22 -10.89 1.81 -3.47
CA ILE A 22 -11.41 3.14 -3.13
C ILE A 22 -12.52 3.58 -4.10
N ILE A 23 -12.37 3.34 -5.41
CA ILE A 23 -13.41 3.68 -6.40
C ILE A 23 -14.68 2.85 -6.15
N ILE A 24 -14.52 1.57 -5.81
CA ILE A 24 -15.62 0.66 -5.47
C ILE A 24 -16.33 1.11 -4.19
N ASP A 25 -15.58 1.57 -3.18
CA ASP A 25 -16.15 2.10 -1.94
C ASP A 25 -17.01 3.34 -2.19
N VAL A 26 -16.54 4.27 -3.03
CA VAL A 26 -17.33 5.44 -3.41
C VAL A 26 -18.65 5.02 -4.07
N LEU A 27 -18.63 4.01 -4.95
CA LEU A 27 -19.86 3.46 -5.54
C LEU A 27 -20.79 2.88 -4.47
N PHE A 28 -20.28 2.08 -3.53
CA PHE A 28 -21.09 1.52 -2.44
C PHE A 28 -21.71 2.60 -1.55
N ILE A 29 -20.99 3.69 -1.28
CA ILE A 29 -21.51 4.84 -0.54
C ILE A 29 -22.68 5.50 -1.30
N ILE A 30 -22.54 5.71 -2.61
CA ILE A 30 -23.60 6.29 -3.46
C ILE A 30 -24.87 5.43 -3.44
N PHE A 31 -24.73 4.09 -3.45
CA PHE A 31 -25.86 3.15 -3.36
C PHE A 31 -26.37 2.93 -1.93
N GLY A 32 -25.90 3.70 -0.93
CA GLY A 32 -26.35 3.63 0.46
C GLY A 32 -25.87 2.40 1.23
N LYS A 33 -24.88 1.66 0.72
CA LYS A 33 -24.31 0.46 1.33
C LYS A 33 -23.10 0.80 2.22
N ILE A 34 -23.29 1.71 3.16
CA ILE A 34 -22.21 2.24 4.02
C ILE A 34 -21.50 1.13 4.81
N GLY A 35 -22.23 0.12 5.29
CA GLY A 35 -21.61 -1.00 6.02
C GLY A 35 -20.60 -1.78 5.17
N ILE A 36 -20.91 -2.02 3.90
CA ILE A 36 -20.01 -2.74 2.98
C ILE A 36 -18.78 -1.87 2.70
N ALA A 37 -18.99 -0.59 2.39
CA ALA A 37 -17.90 0.35 2.14
C ALA A 37 -16.95 0.46 3.35
N LEU A 38 -17.49 0.51 4.57
CA LEU A 38 -16.67 0.54 5.78
C LEU A 38 -15.82 -0.73 5.93
N THR A 39 -16.40 -1.88 5.61
CA THR A 39 -15.71 -3.17 5.74
C THR A 39 -14.55 -3.27 4.74
N VAL A 40 -14.80 -2.85 3.49
CA VAL A 40 -13.80 -2.83 2.42
C VAL A 40 -12.68 -1.84 2.76
N ALA A 41 -13.00 -0.62 3.19
CA ALA A 41 -12.01 0.37 3.63
C ALA A 41 -11.10 -0.16 4.76
N ILE A 42 -11.66 -0.88 5.74
CA ILE A 42 -10.88 -1.48 6.83
C ILE A 42 -9.94 -2.57 6.29
N ILE A 43 -10.44 -3.44 5.40
CA ILE A 43 -9.62 -4.49 4.78
C ILE A 43 -8.46 -3.87 4.00
N ASP A 44 -8.74 -2.82 3.22
CA ASP A 44 -7.74 -2.14 2.41
C ASP A 44 -6.64 -1.52 3.28
N LEU A 45 -7.05 -0.85 4.37
CA LEU A 45 -6.13 -0.28 5.35
C LEU A 45 -5.27 -1.35 6.04
N LEU A 46 -5.84 -2.50 6.41
CA LEU A 46 -5.09 -3.62 6.97
C LEU A 46 -4.10 -4.22 5.95
N PHE A 47 -4.48 -4.25 4.67
CA PHE A 47 -3.61 -4.74 3.60
C PHE A 47 -2.41 -3.82 3.42
N GLU A 48 -2.62 -2.52 3.32
CA GLU A 48 -1.53 -1.54 3.27
C GLU A 48 -0.63 -1.65 4.50
N TRP A 49 -1.21 -1.74 5.69
CA TRP A 49 -0.43 -1.80 6.93
C TRP A 49 0.42 -3.06 7.07
N LYS A 50 -0.02 -4.19 6.49
CA LYS A 50 0.70 -5.47 6.51
C LYS A 50 1.77 -5.56 5.44
N PHE A 51 1.48 -5.09 4.23
CA PHE A 51 2.36 -5.31 3.06
C PHE A 51 3.24 -4.11 2.72
N TYR A 52 2.85 -2.89 3.09
CA TYR A 52 3.61 -1.67 2.85
C TYR A 52 4.65 -1.44 3.96
N ARG A 53 5.61 -2.38 4.10
CA ARG A 53 6.64 -2.38 5.14
C ARG A 53 8.04 -2.53 4.57
N CYS A 54 9.01 -1.87 5.19
CA CYS A 54 10.40 -1.95 4.77
C CYS A 54 10.92 -3.40 4.90
N PRO A 55 11.57 -3.98 3.87
CA PRO A 55 12.09 -5.35 3.96
C PRO A 55 13.25 -5.50 4.95
N TYR A 56 13.96 -4.41 5.26
CA TYR A 56 15.09 -4.41 6.20
C TYR A 56 14.64 -4.22 7.65
N CYS A 57 14.00 -3.09 7.96
CA CYS A 57 13.61 -2.77 9.34
C CYS A 57 12.18 -3.19 9.72
N LYS A 58 11.37 -3.66 8.76
CA LYS A 58 9.96 -4.05 8.94
C LYS A 58 9.02 -2.95 9.43
N ASN A 59 9.50 -1.71 9.56
CA ASN A 59 8.66 -0.57 9.86
C ASN A 59 7.73 -0.28 8.68
N GLY A 60 6.53 0.22 8.99
CA GLY A 60 5.57 0.68 8.00
C GLY A 60 6.19 1.79 7.15
N LEU A 61 6.04 1.69 5.84
CA LEU A 61 6.39 2.74 4.90
C LEU A 61 5.15 3.61 4.69
N ASP A 62 5.35 4.90 4.44
CA ASP A 62 4.23 5.78 4.08
C ASP A 62 3.84 5.52 2.60
N PRO A 63 2.60 5.10 2.29
CA PRO A 63 2.13 4.90 0.92
C PRO A 63 2.14 6.17 0.04
N ARG A 64 2.23 7.35 0.68
CA ARG A 64 2.39 8.65 0.02
C ARG A 64 3.84 8.92 -0.40
N GLN A 65 4.80 8.19 0.15
CA GLN A 65 6.21 8.39 -0.15
C GLN A 65 6.51 7.99 -1.60
N ASN A 66 7.18 8.88 -2.32
CA ASN A 66 7.53 8.64 -3.71
C ASN A 66 8.89 7.96 -3.80
N PHE A 67 8.87 6.64 -3.79
CA PHE A 67 10.08 5.84 -3.89
C PHE A 67 10.82 5.97 -5.24
N ASP A 68 10.16 6.44 -6.31
CA ASP A 68 10.88 6.75 -7.56
C ASP A 68 11.85 7.93 -7.42
N LYS A 69 11.63 8.81 -6.43
CA LYS A 69 12.52 9.93 -6.09
C LYS A 69 13.38 9.63 -4.86
N ASP A 70 12.76 9.10 -3.80
CA ASP A 70 13.39 8.85 -2.51
C ASP A 70 13.55 7.35 -2.27
N GLN A 71 14.65 6.79 -2.78
CA GLN A 71 14.96 5.36 -2.69
C GLN A 71 15.42 4.91 -1.30
N TYR A 72 15.26 5.72 -0.25
CA TYR A 72 15.77 5.41 1.08
C TYR A 72 14.62 5.30 2.09
N CYS A 73 14.69 4.30 2.96
CA CYS A 73 13.74 4.17 4.05
C CYS A 73 13.95 5.29 5.07
N PRO A 74 12.92 6.05 5.47
CA PRO A 74 13.07 7.13 6.45
C PRO A 74 13.36 6.64 7.87
N HIS A 75 13.14 5.35 8.15
CA HIS A 75 13.36 4.78 9.48
C HIS A 75 14.76 4.19 9.68
N CYS A 76 15.27 3.44 8.70
CA CYS A 76 16.58 2.79 8.82
C CYS A 76 17.66 3.39 7.92
N GLY A 77 17.29 4.29 7.00
CA GLY A 77 18.24 4.85 6.03
C GLY A 77 18.68 3.86 4.94
N ASP A 78 18.25 2.60 5.00
CA ASP A 78 18.59 1.62 3.98
C ASP A 78 17.97 2.00 2.63
N LYS A 79 18.78 1.82 1.58
CA LYS A 79 18.33 1.99 0.21
C LYS A 79 17.34 0.88 -0.12
N ILE A 80 16.08 1.26 -0.30
CA ILE A 80 15.05 0.47 -0.93
C ILE A 80 15.33 0.56 -2.43
N GLU A 81 16.20 -0.31 -2.93
CA GLU A 81 16.42 -0.37 -4.37
C GLU A 81 15.13 -0.84 -5.06
N LEU A 82 14.50 0.07 -5.82
CA LEU A 82 13.32 -0.20 -6.64
C LEU A 82 13.69 -0.62 -8.07
#